data_AF-A0A354IPM8-F1
#
_entry.id   AF-A0A354IPM8-F1
#
_cell.length_a   1.000
_cell.length_b   1.000
_cell.length_c   1.000
_cell.angle_alpha   90.00
_cell.angle_beta   90.00
_cell.angle_gamma   90.00
#
_symmetry.space_group_name_H-M   'P 1'
#
loop_
_entity.id
_entity.type
_entity.pdbx_description
1 polymer ?
#
loop_
_entity_poly.entity_id
_entity_poly.type
_entity_poly.pdbx_seq_one_letter_code
_entity_poly.pdbx_strand_id
1 'polypeptide(L)'
;SVHAARGSVFWTLFFILLIYLSIPALAVLAKYDIYTSLVGSDFRSLPTWISYWANVDKINPLISVTDINGDGLVQLAEIAIDGDVLVLATPEIGGLPYVISGLVAAGGLAAALSTADGLLLAISNALSHDVYYKIVDPGASTQKRVTISKLLLLAVAFIAAYAASQKPADILSLVGAAFSLAASTLFAPLVLGVFWKRANHAGAIAGMIAGFLTCLYYMLRTNPILGGRMDAAWFDIAPMSAGIFGVPAGIAAVVLVSLLTAPPSRASNGLVDYIRAPE
;
A
#
# COMPACT_ATOMS: atom_id res chain seq x y z
N SER A 1 25.32 9.42 -13.20
CA SER A 1 25.50 9.07 -14.63
C SER A 1 24.28 8.34 -15.13
N VAL A 2 23.79 8.67 -16.34
CA VAL A 2 22.64 8.02 -17.00
C VAL A 2 22.84 6.49 -17.10
N HIS A 3 24.08 6.03 -17.28
CA HIS A 3 24.39 4.60 -17.35
C HIS A 3 24.11 3.87 -16.03
N ALA A 4 24.52 4.45 -14.89
CA ALA A 4 24.27 3.89 -13.57
C ALA A 4 22.76 3.86 -13.23
N ALA A 5 22.03 4.90 -13.64
CA ALA A 5 20.57 4.94 -13.48
C ALA A 5 19.89 3.81 -14.27
N ARG A 6 20.30 3.58 -15.53
CA ARG A 6 19.78 2.47 -16.35
C ARG A 6 20.08 1.10 -15.75
N GLY A 7 21.29 0.89 -15.23
CA GLY A 7 21.66 -0.35 -14.53
C GLY A 7 20.80 -0.60 -13.29
N SER A 8 20.58 0.43 -12.45
CA SER A 8 19.72 0.34 -11.27
C SER A 8 18.27 0.01 -11.62
N VAL A 9 17.72 0.68 -12.66
CA VAL A 9 16.37 0.42 -13.15
C VAL A 9 16.23 -1.01 -13.66
N PHE A 10 17.22 -1.53 -14.40
CA PHE A 10 17.21 -2.91 -14.87
C PHE A 10 17.11 -3.91 -13.71
N TRP A 11 17.97 -3.78 -12.69
CA TRP A 11 17.95 -4.69 -11.54
C TRP A 11 16.66 -4.58 -10.74
N THR A 12 16.16 -3.37 -10.56
CA THR A 12 14.87 -3.13 -9.88
C THR A 12 13.73 -3.85 -10.61
N LEU A 13 13.63 -3.66 -11.93
CA LEU A 13 12.61 -4.30 -12.75
C LEU A 13 12.77 -5.83 -12.79
N PHE A 14 14.00 -6.33 -12.85
CA PHE A 14 14.29 -7.75 -12.82
C PHE A 14 13.80 -8.42 -11.52
N PHE A 15 14.11 -7.84 -10.36
CA PHE A 15 13.66 -8.40 -9.08
C PHE A 15 12.16 -8.26 -8.88
N ILE A 16 11.56 -7.14 -9.30
CA ILE A 16 10.10 -6.98 -9.28
C ILE A 16 9.45 -8.07 -10.16
N LEU A 17 9.93 -8.27 -11.39
CA LEU A 17 9.41 -9.29 -12.28
C LEU A 17 9.52 -10.70 -11.67
N LEU A 18 10.68 -11.02 -11.09
CA LEU A 18 10.91 -12.31 -10.42
C LEU A 18 9.93 -12.54 -9.27
N ILE A 19 9.69 -11.53 -8.43
CA ILE A 19 8.72 -11.60 -7.33
C ILE A 19 7.29 -11.77 -7.87
N TYR A 20 6.87 -10.95 -8.83
CA TYR A 20 5.51 -11.00 -9.37
C TYR A 20 5.18 -12.28 -10.12
N LEU A 21 6.18 -12.92 -10.76
CA LEU A 21 6.01 -14.22 -11.39
C LEU A 21 6.00 -15.37 -10.39
N SER A 22 6.72 -15.25 -9.27
CA SER A 22 6.82 -16.31 -8.27
C SER A 22 5.68 -16.32 -7.26
N ILE A 23 5.13 -15.16 -6.89
CA ILE A 23 4.03 -15.06 -5.91
C ILE A 23 2.82 -15.93 -6.29
N PRO A 24 2.28 -15.89 -7.53
CA PRO A 24 1.14 -16.72 -7.90
C PRO A 24 1.46 -18.21 -7.83
N ALA A 25 2.66 -18.61 -8.25
CA ALA A 25 3.11 -20.00 -8.17
C ALA A 25 3.20 -20.48 -6.72
N LEU A 26 3.75 -19.63 -5.82
CA LEU A 26 3.82 -19.90 -4.39
C LEU A 26 2.43 -20.02 -3.76
N ALA A 27 1.50 -19.13 -4.13
CA ALA A 27 0.13 -19.16 -3.62
C ALA A 27 -0.61 -20.43 -4.05
N VAL A 28 -0.44 -20.86 -5.30
CA VAL A 28 -1.02 -22.12 -5.80
C VAL A 28 -0.41 -23.33 -5.08
N LEU A 29 0.91 -23.33 -4.88
CA LEU A 29 1.60 -24.41 -4.15
C LEU A 29 1.11 -24.50 -2.69
N ALA A 30 1.07 -23.38 -1.97
CA ALA A 30 0.57 -23.35 -0.59
C ALA A 30 -0.86 -23.85 -0.49
N LYS A 31 -1.74 -23.41 -1.40
CA LYS A 31 -3.14 -23.87 -1.48
C LYS A 31 -3.23 -25.37 -1.75
N TYR A 32 -2.41 -25.88 -2.67
CA TYR A 32 -2.34 -27.30 -2.99
C TYR A 32 -1.92 -28.10 -1.75
N ASP A 33 -0.82 -27.74 -1.09
CA ASP A 33 -0.29 -28.45 0.07
C ASP A 33 -1.28 -28.44 1.25
N ILE A 34 -1.93 -27.30 1.53
CA ILE A 34 -2.98 -27.20 2.56
C ILE A 34 -4.12 -28.17 2.23
N TYR A 35 -4.60 -28.18 0.99
CA TYR A 35 -5.77 -28.98 0.63
C TYR A 35 -5.47 -30.47 0.60
N THR A 36 -4.30 -30.88 0.12
CA THR A 36 -3.93 -32.29 0.07
C THR A 36 -3.54 -32.84 1.45
N SER A 37 -2.96 -32.02 2.32
CA SER A 37 -2.43 -32.48 3.61
C SER A 37 -3.43 -32.39 4.75
N LEU A 38 -4.36 -31.42 4.70
CA LEU A 38 -5.31 -31.20 5.79
C LEU A 38 -6.68 -31.81 5.51
N VAL A 39 -7.22 -31.67 4.30
CA VAL A 39 -8.60 -32.11 4.03
C VAL A 39 -8.66 -33.64 4.09
N GLY A 40 -9.52 -34.16 4.98
CA GLY A 40 -9.68 -35.58 5.26
C GLY A 40 -8.71 -36.15 6.30
N SER A 41 -7.85 -35.32 6.90
CA SER A 41 -7.01 -35.74 8.04
C SER A 41 -7.80 -35.78 9.35
N ASP A 42 -7.36 -36.62 10.30
CA ASP A 42 -7.96 -36.68 11.64
C ASP A 42 -7.61 -35.40 12.41
N PHE A 43 -8.61 -34.77 13.02
CA PHE A 43 -8.48 -33.54 13.80
C PHE A 43 -7.48 -33.65 14.96
N ARG A 44 -7.22 -34.86 15.46
CA ARG A 44 -6.22 -35.12 16.51
C ARG A 44 -4.79 -35.15 15.97
N SER A 45 -4.62 -35.22 14.65
CA SER A 45 -3.34 -35.39 13.95
C SER A 45 -2.95 -34.16 13.12
N LEU A 46 -3.43 -32.98 13.52
CA LEU A 46 -3.10 -31.73 12.84
C LEU A 46 -1.59 -31.42 12.89
N PRO A 47 -1.00 -30.93 11.79
CA PRO A 47 0.37 -30.43 11.77
C PRO A 47 0.65 -29.38 12.85
N THR A 48 1.86 -29.42 13.42
CA THR A 48 2.28 -28.53 14.51
C THR A 48 2.22 -27.06 14.14
N TRP A 49 2.49 -26.70 12.88
CA TRP A 49 2.41 -25.32 12.39
C TRP A 49 1.02 -24.70 12.59
N ILE A 50 -0.06 -25.48 12.50
CA ILE A 50 -1.42 -24.96 12.75
C ILE A 50 -1.52 -24.45 14.18
N SER A 51 -1.06 -25.23 15.15
CA SER A 51 -1.06 -24.81 16.55
C SER A 51 -0.14 -23.61 16.79
N TYR A 52 1.01 -23.51 16.10
CA TYR A 52 1.91 -22.35 16.25
C TYR A 52 1.23 -21.07 15.78
N TRP A 53 0.69 -21.06 14.56
CA TRP A 53 0.08 -19.87 13.97
C TRP A 53 -1.28 -19.51 14.60
N ALA A 54 -2.05 -20.50 15.07
CA ALA A 54 -3.28 -20.26 15.84
C ALA A 54 -3.01 -19.55 17.18
N ASN A 55 -1.81 -19.76 17.77
CA ASN A 55 -1.46 -19.20 19.08
C ASN A 55 -0.76 -17.82 19.00
N VAL A 56 -0.43 -17.32 17.80
CA VAL A 56 0.23 -16.02 17.62
C VAL A 56 -0.66 -14.87 18.09
N ASP A 57 -1.96 -14.92 17.79
CA ASP A 57 -2.97 -13.98 18.28
C ASP A 57 -4.13 -14.78 18.88
N LYS A 58 -4.23 -14.76 20.21
CA LYS A 58 -5.28 -15.49 20.94
C LYS A 58 -6.67 -14.86 20.79
N ILE A 59 -6.75 -13.60 20.36
CA ILE A 59 -7.99 -12.87 20.22
C ILE A 59 -8.52 -13.03 18.79
N ASN A 60 -7.65 -12.89 17.79
CA ASN A 60 -7.96 -13.07 16.38
C ASN A 60 -6.98 -14.06 15.75
N PRO A 61 -7.21 -15.38 15.88
CA PRO A 61 -6.28 -16.39 15.40
C PRO A 61 -6.08 -16.25 13.89
N LEU A 62 -4.82 -16.17 13.47
CA LEU A 62 -4.43 -16.04 12.06
C LEU A 62 -4.73 -17.33 11.27
N ILE A 63 -4.81 -18.45 11.97
CA ILE A 63 -5.18 -19.75 11.43
C ILE A 63 -6.10 -20.43 12.43
N SER A 64 -7.27 -20.88 11.98
CA SER A 64 -8.18 -21.69 12.79
C SER A 64 -8.69 -22.87 11.98
N VAL A 65 -8.72 -24.03 12.65
CA VAL A 65 -9.36 -25.24 12.15
C VAL A 65 -10.37 -25.64 13.21
N THR A 66 -11.66 -25.70 12.87
CA THR A 66 -12.73 -26.00 13.83
C THR A 66 -13.64 -27.07 13.26
N ASP A 67 -13.77 -28.20 13.95
CA ASP A 67 -14.71 -29.26 13.58
C ASP A 67 -16.15 -28.76 13.81
N ILE A 68 -16.86 -28.47 12.72
CA ILE A 68 -18.21 -27.90 12.76
C ILE A 68 -19.26 -29.02 12.88
N ASN A 69 -18.97 -30.18 12.28
CA ASN A 69 -19.95 -31.26 12.10
C ASN A 69 -19.78 -32.42 13.11
N GLY A 70 -18.68 -32.44 13.86
CA GLY A 70 -18.35 -33.41 14.90
C GLY A 70 -17.88 -34.77 14.39
N ASP A 71 -17.49 -34.89 13.12
CA ASP A 71 -17.07 -36.15 12.50
C ASP A 71 -15.60 -36.51 12.78
N GLY A 72 -14.83 -35.59 13.36
CA GLY A 72 -13.41 -35.77 13.69
C GLY A 72 -12.47 -35.72 12.49
N LEU A 73 -12.95 -35.34 11.31
CA LEU A 73 -12.17 -35.16 10.09
C LEU A 73 -12.17 -33.69 9.68
N VAL A 74 -11.02 -33.23 9.20
CA VAL A 74 -10.87 -31.84 8.77
C VAL A 74 -11.48 -31.65 7.38
N GLN A 75 -12.40 -30.70 7.25
CA GLN A 75 -13.02 -30.33 5.99
C GLN A 75 -12.58 -28.95 5.48
N LEU A 76 -12.74 -28.69 4.19
CA LEU A 76 -12.34 -27.40 3.61
C LEU A 76 -13.08 -26.21 4.24
N ALA A 77 -14.36 -26.40 4.59
CA ALA A 77 -15.18 -25.37 5.22
C ALA A 77 -14.77 -25.05 6.67
N GLU A 78 -13.93 -25.89 7.27
CA GLU A 78 -13.49 -25.81 8.66
C GLU A 78 -12.15 -25.11 8.82
N ILE A 79 -11.47 -24.82 7.70
CA ILE A 79 -10.16 -24.18 7.66
C ILE A 79 -10.35 -22.69 7.35
N ALA A 80 -9.91 -21.83 8.27
CA ALA A 80 -9.76 -20.40 8.03
C ALA A 80 -8.30 -19.98 8.19
N ILE A 81 -7.77 -19.29 7.18
CA ILE A 81 -6.39 -18.79 7.15
C ILE A 81 -6.43 -17.33 6.72
N ASP A 82 -5.80 -16.47 7.51
CA ASP A 82 -5.61 -15.06 7.21
C ASP A 82 -4.63 -14.90 6.03
N GLY A 83 -4.98 -14.06 5.05
CA GLY A 83 -4.14 -13.82 3.88
C GLY A 83 -2.79 -13.18 4.24
N ASP A 84 -2.74 -12.41 5.31
CA ASP A 84 -1.54 -11.66 5.74
C ASP A 84 -0.47 -12.59 6.34
N VAL A 85 -0.83 -13.80 6.78
CA VAL A 85 0.10 -14.77 7.38
C VAL A 85 0.64 -15.80 6.39
N LEU A 86 -0.05 -16.01 5.26
CA LEU A 86 0.20 -17.13 4.37
C LEU A 86 1.65 -17.20 3.89
N VAL A 87 2.21 -16.05 3.48
CA VAL A 87 3.59 -15.97 2.99
C VAL A 87 4.61 -16.37 4.06
N LEU A 88 4.38 -15.96 5.31
CA LEU A 88 5.26 -16.29 6.43
C LEU A 88 5.15 -17.77 6.84
N ALA A 89 3.95 -18.34 6.74
CA ALA A 89 3.69 -19.74 7.08
C ALA A 89 4.11 -20.72 5.96
N THR A 90 4.25 -20.26 4.71
CA THR A 90 4.48 -21.14 3.54
C THR A 90 5.69 -22.07 3.67
N PRO A 91 6.86 -21.63 4.18
CA PRO A 91 7.98 -22.55 4.37
C PRO A 91 7.67 -23.71 5.33
N GLU A 92 6.89 -23.46 6.40
CA GLU A 92 6.48 -24.50 7.34
C GLU A 92 5.41 -25.43 6.73
N ILE A 93 4.47 -24.86 5.98
CA ILE A 93 3.45 -25.62 5.23
C ILE A 93 4.12 -26.58 4.26
N GLY A 94 5.14 -26.12 3.53
CA GLY A 94 5.92 -26.94 2.58
C GLY A 94 6.94 -27.89 3.24
N GLY A 95 6.96 -27.99 4.57
CA GLY A 95 7.85 -28.90 5.30
C GLY A 95 9.34 -28.52 5.23
N LEU A 96 9.66 -27.26 4.96
CA LEU A 96 11.04 -26.79 4.91
C LEU A 96 11.66 -26.67 6.32
N PRO A 97 12.99 -26.72 6.44
CA PRO A 97 13.66 -26.53 7.73
C PRO A 97 13.33 -25.17 8.36
N TYR A 98 13.23 -25.12 9.69
CA TYR A 98 12.86 -23.90 10.44
C TYR A 98 13.74 -22.68 10.10
N VAL A 99 15.00 -22.91 9.70
CA VAL A 99 15.94 -21.85 9.30
C VAL A 99 15.41 -21.08 8.10
N ILE A 100 14.73 -21.75 7.16
CA ILE A 100 14.12 -21.11 5.99
C ILE A 100 12.92 -20.25 6.40
N SER A 101 12.05 -20.75 7.29
CA SER A 101 10.95 -19.97 7.86
C SER A 101 11.46 -18.71 8.56
N GLY A 102 12.52 -18.85 9.36
CA GLY A 102 13.20 -17.73 10.02
C GLY A 102 13.80 -16.72 9.04
N LEU A 103 14.41 -17.21 7.95
CA LEU A 103 14.97 -16.34 6.90
C LEU A 103 13.88 -15.57 6.15
N VAL A 104 12.77 -16.21 5.81
CA VAL A 104 11.61 -15.56 5.17
C VAL A 104 11.01 -14.50 6.10
N ALA A 105 10.82 -14.83 7.39
CA ALA A 105 10.34 -13.88 8.38
C ALA A 105 11.28 -12.69 8.55
N ALA A 106 12.60 -12.92 8.63
CA ALA A 106 13.60 -11.86 8.72
C ALA A 106 13.60 -10.97 7.46
N GLY A 107 13.48 -11.56 6.27
CA GLY A 107 13.39 -10.84 5.01
C GLY A 107 12.12 -9.98 4.92
N GLY A 108 10.96 -10.54 5.29
CA GLY A 108 9.69 -9.81 5.34
C GLY A 108 9.73 -8.63 6.32
N LEU A 109 10.28 -8.85 7.52
CA LEU A 109 10.48 -7.79 8.51
C LEU A 109 11.43 -6.70 7.98
N ALA A 110 12.55 -7.08 7.37
CA ALA A 110 13.51 -6.13 6.79
C ALA A 110 12.88 -5.28 5.69
N ALA A 111 12.08 -5.87 4.80
CA ALA A 111 11.36 -5.15 3.75
C ALA A 111 10.32 -4.17 4.30
N ALA A 112 9.53 -4.60 5.30
CA ALA A 112 8.55 -3.75 5.96
C ALA A 112 9.21 -2.57 6.68
N LEU A 113 10.30 -2.82 7.43
CA LEU A 113 11.06 -1.78 8.13
C LEU A 113 11.73 -0.80 7.17
N SER A 114 12.30 -1.28 6.06
CA SER A 114 12.89 -0.40 5.04
C SER A 114 11.86 0.53 4.40
N THR A 115 10.64 0.04 4.17
CA THR A 115 9.55 0.83 3.61
C THR A 115 9.02 1.84 4.64
N ALA A 116 8.83 1.39 5.88
CA ALA A 116 8.37 2.23 6.98
C ALA A 116 9.35 3.38 7.25
N ASP A 117 10.65 3.11 7.33
CA ASP A 117 11.68 4.14 7.53
C ASP A 117 11.66 5.20 6.42
N GLY A 118 11.63 4.76 5.16
CA GLY A 118 11.54 5.65 4.01
C GLY A 118 10.29 6.54 4.01
N LEU A 119 9.11 5.96 4.30
CA LEU A 119 7.85 6.71 4.36
C LEU A 119 7.80 7.65 5.57
N LEU A 120 8.28 7.22 6.75
CA LEU A 120 8.34 8.07 7.94
C LEU A 120 9.26 9.27 7.71
N LEU A 121 10.43 9.06 7.09
CA LEU A 121 11.34 10.14 6.75
C LEU A 121 10.74 11.08 5.69
N ALA A 122 10.04 10.55 4.68
CA ALA A 122 9.38 11.36 3.67
C ALA A 122 8.28 12.24 4.29
N ILE A 123 7.44 11.67 5.17
CA ILE A 123 6.38 12.40 5.88
C ILE A 123 6.99 13.44 6.83
N SER A 124 8.01 13.08 7.61
CA SER A 124 8.63 14.03 8.55
C SER A 124 9.29 15.18 7.81
N ASN A 125 9.91 14.92 6.65
CA ASN A 125 10.51 15.96 5.83
C ASN A 125 9.46 16.86 5.19
N ALA A 126 8.36 16.30 4.67
CA ALA A 126 7.24 17.11 4.15
C ALA A 126 6.64 18.00 5.25
N LEU A 127 6.38 17.47 6.44
CA LEU A 127 5.86 18.26 7.56
C LEU A 127 6.88 19.29 8.07
N SER A 128 8.17 18.94 8.16
CA SER A 128 9.20 19.86 8.65
C SER A 128 9.51 20.98 7.66
N HIS A 129 9.64 20.65 6.38
CA HIS A 129 10.05 21.59 5.35
C HIS A 129 8.87 22.36 4.76
N ASP A 130 7.81 21.66 4.34
CA ASP A 130 6.72 22.28 3.59
C ASP A 130 5.68 22.93 4.49
N VAL A 131 5.44 22.38 5.69
CA VAL A 131 4.54 22.98 6.67
C VAL A 131 5.32 23.87 7.64
N TYR A 132 6.21 23.30 8.46
CA TYR A 132 6.85 24.06 9.52
C TYR A 132 7.75 25.17 8.97
N TYR A 133 8.73 24.84 8.14
CA TYR A 133 9.68 25.84 7.66
C TYR A 133 9.05 26.85 6.70
N LYS A 134 8.29 26.41 5.69
CA LYS A 134 7.72 27.36 4.71
C LYS A 134 6.54 28.19 5.22
N ILE A 135 5.73 27.67 6.16
CA ILE A 135 4.47 28.33 6.58
C ILE A 135 4.55 28.85 8.02
N VAL A 136 5.16 28.10 8.95
CA VAL A 136 5.15 28.45 10.38
C VAL A 136 6.34 29.31 10.80
N ASP A 137 7.56 28.91 10.46
CA ASP A 137 8.80 29.64 10.82
C ASP A 137 9.84 29.63 9.68
N PRO A 138 9.70 30.53 8.68
CA PRO A 138 10.66 30.70 7.58
C PRO A 138 12.04 31.17 8.01
N GLY A 139 12.19 31.64 9.25
CA GLY A 139 13.47 32.05 9.84
C GLY A 139 14.19 30.94 10.60
N ALA A 140 13.61 29.73 10.68
CA ALA A 140 14.17 28.65 11.49
C ALA A 140 15.61 28.30 11.08
N SER A 141 16.52 28.26 12.06
CA SER A 141 17.90 27.82 11.85
C SER A 141 17.96 26.36 11.40
N THR A 142 19.05 25.97 10.72
CA THR A 142 19.23 24.58 10.25
C THR A 142 19.13 23.57 11.40
N GLN A 143 19.71 23.90 12.56
CA GLN A 143 19.63 23.05 13.75
C GLN A 143 18.18 22.87 14.22
N LYS A 144 17.39 23.96 14.25
CA LYS A 144 15.97 23.91 14.64
C LYS A 144 15.17 23.06 13.67
N ARG A 145 15.39 23.19 12.36
CA ARG A 145 14.71 22.37 11.33
C ARG A 145 14.99 20.88 11.51
N VAL A 146 16.25 20.50 11.72
CA VAL A 146 16.63 19.09 11.94
C VAL A 146 16.00 18.55 13.22
N THR A 147 16.00 19.33 14.31
CA THR A 147 15.35 18.92 15.57
C THR A 147 13.86 18.72 15.38
N ILE A 148 13.17 19.64 14.71
CA ILE A 148 11.72 19.53 14.44
C ILE A 148 11.42 18.33 13.54
N SER A 149 12.23 18.08 12.50
CA SER A 149 12.06 16.90 11.65
C SER A 149 12.15 15.59 12.44
N LYS A 150 13.12 15.47 13.37
CA LYS A 150 13.26 14.29 14.23
C LYS A 150 12.10 14.14 15.22
N LEU A 151 11.61 15.23 15.80
CA LEU A 151 10.45 15.20 16.69
C LEU A 151 9.17 14.80 15.95
N LEU A 152 8.95 15.34 14.75
CA LEU A 152 7.83 14.97 13.88
C LEU A 152 7.93 13.51 13.44
N LEU A 153 9.11 13.02 13.09
CA LEU A 153 9.33 11.61 12.77
C LEU A 153 8.88 10.71 13.91
N LEU A 154 9.31 11.01 15.15
CA LEU A 154 8.92 10.25 16.33
C LEU A 154 7.41 10.32 16.59
N ALA A 155 6.81 11.50 16.46
CA ALA A 155 5.36 11.68 16.63
C ALA A 155 4.55 10.88 15.60
N VAL A 156 4.93 10.95 14.31
CA VAL A 156 4.28 10.18 13.24
C VAL A 156 4.47 8.68 13.46
N ALA A 157 5.66 8.24 13.90
CA ALA A 157 5.91 6.83 14.21
C ALA A 157 4.98 6.31 15.33
N PHE A 158 4.77 7.08 16.40
CA PHE A 158 3.84 6.69 17.47
C PHE A 158 2.38 6.67 17.00
N ILE A 159 1.95 7.65 16.19
CA ILE A 159 0.59 7.68 15.64
C ILE A 159 0.37 6.47 14.71
N ALA A 160 1.34 6.16 13.84
CA ALA A 160 1.29 5.02 12.95
C ALA A 160 1.26 3.68 13.72
N ALA A 161 2.12 3.54 14.74
CA ALA A 161 2.13 2.36 15.60
C ALA A 161 0.81 2.17 16.37
N TYR A 162 0.22 3.27 16.86
CA TYR A 162 -1.09 3.25 17.50
C TYR A 162 -2.21 2.88 16.51
N ALA A 163 -2.22 3.47 15.31
CA ALA A 163 -3.21 3.13 14.29
C ALA A 163 -3.09 1.66 13.85
N ALA A 164 -1.86 1.16 13.68
CA ALA A 164 -1.60 -0.23 13.33
C ALA A 164 -2.03 -1.22 14.43
N SER A 165 -1.89 -0.85 15.71
CA SER A 165 -2.28 -1.72 16.82
C SER A 165 -3.79 -1.93 16.95
N GLN A 166 -4.61 -1.04 16.38
CA GLN A 166 -6.07 -1.19 16.34
C GLN A 166 -6.54 -2.26 15.33
N LYS A 167 -5.66 -2.75 14.44
CA LYS A 167 -5.98 -3.72 13.38
C LYS A 167 -7.32 -3.42 12.64
N PRO A 168 -7.50 -2.22 12.07
CA PRO A 168 -8.78 -1.78 11.53
C PRO A 168 -9.24 -2.56 10.27
N ALA A 169 -8.30 -3.13 9.52
CA ALA A 169 -8.53 -3.98 8.36
C ALA A 169 -7.25 -4.78 8.04
N ASP A 170 -7.36 -5.73 7.10
CA ASP A 170 -6.23 -6.44 6.50
C ASP A 170 -5.26 -5.48 5.78
N ILE A 171 -3.99 -5.89 5.67
CA ILE A 171 -2.93 -5.04 5.10
C ILE A 171 -3.26 -4.67 3.66
N LEU A 172 -3.80 -5.61 2.88
CA LEU A 172 -4.15 -5.39 1.48
C LEU A 172 -5.19 -4.27 1.34
N SER A 173 -6.29 -4.32 2.10
CA SER A 173 -7.31 -3.27 2.12
C SER A 173 -6.76 -1.90 2.54
N LEU A 174 -5.94 -1.84 3.59
CA LEU A 174 -5.35 -0.57 4.08
C LEU A 174 -4.42 0.07 3.07
N VAL A 175 -3.50 -0.72 2.52
CA VAL A 175 -2.51 -0.25 1.53
C VAL A 175 -3.20 0.13 0.22
N GLY A 176 -4.15 -0.68 -0.24
CA GLY A 176 -4.93 -0.38 -1.45
C GLY A 176 -5.73 0.91 -1.32
N ALA A 177 -6.40 1.12 -0.19
CA ALA A 177 -7.10 2.36 0.11
C ALA A 177 -6.16 3.59 0.09
N ALA A 178 -5.01 3.48 0.75
CA ALA A 178 -4.02 4.56 0.80
C ALA A 178 -3.47 4.90 -0.59
N PHE A 179 -3.12 3.90 -1.41
CA PHE A 179 -2.67 4.11 -2.78
C PHE A 179 -3.78 4.64 -3.69
N SER A 180 -5.02 4.19 -3.53
CA SER A 180 -6.16 4.73 -4.28
C SER A 180 -6.35 6.22 -4.02
N LEU A 181 -6.28 6.65 -2.76
CA LEU A 181 -6.36 8.07 -2.39
C LEU A 181 -5.17 8.87 -2.94
N ALA A 182 -3.95 8.37 -2.75
CA ALA A 182 -2.73 9.03 -3.21
C ALA A 182 -2.71 9.16 -4.74
N ALA A 183 -3.02 8.09 -5.47
CA ALA A 183 -3.09 8.10 -6.92
C ALA A 183 -4.17 9.06 -7.42
N SER A 184 -5.39 9.00 -6.87
CA SER A 184 -6.49 9.87 -7.27
C SER A 184 -6.17 11.35 -7.09
N THR A 185 -5.41 11.69 -6.04
CA THR A 185 -5.08 13.08 -5.72
C THR A 185 -3.87 13.57 -6.54
N LEU A 186 -2.81 12.78 -6.64
CA LEU A 186 -1.50 13.25 -7.11
C LEU A 186 -1.15 12.83 -8.54
N PHE A 187 -1.73 11.74 -9.05
CA PHE A 187 -1.32 11.19 -10.34
C PHE A 187 -1.58 12.17 -11.49
N ALA A 188 -2.80 12.70 -11.58
CA ALA A 188 -3.19 13.64 -12.64
C ALA A 188 -2.28 14.88 -12.72
N PRO A 189 -2.06 15.66 -11.64
CA PRO A 189 -1.20 16.83 -11.70
C PRO A 189 0.27 16.50 -11.94
N LEU A 190 0.80 15.39 -11.40
CA LEU A 190 2.20 15.01 -11.60
C LEU A 190 2.47 14.59 -13.06
N VAL A 191 1.63 13.72 -13.61
CA VAL A 191 1.80 13.23 -14.97
C VAL A 191 1.54 14.35 -15.98
N LEU A 192 0.41 15.05 -15.87
CA LEU A 192 0.08 16.11 -16.84
C LEU A 192 0.98 17.34 -16.68
N GLY A 193 1.45 17.65 -15.47
CA GLY A 193 2.41 18.73 -15.25
C GLY A 193 3.75 18.50 -15.96
N VAL A 194 4.21 17.24 -16.03
CA VAL A 194 5.44 16.90 -16.76
C VAL A 194 5.17 16.74 -18.26
N PHE A 195 4.09 16.06 -18.66
CA PHE A 195 3.90 15.61 -20.06
C PHE A 195 2.97 16.48 -20.91
N TRP A 196 2.15 17.35 -20.32
CA TRP A 196 1.23 18.21 -21.07
C TRP A 196 1.49 19.70 -20.80
N LYS A 197 2.14 20.39 -21.75
CA LYS A 197 2.52 21.81 -21.62
C LYS A 197 1.37 22.78 -21.36
N ARG A 198 0.12 22.37 -21.57
CA ARG A 198 -1.07 23.20 -21.32
C ARG A 198 -1.55 23.12 -19.87
N ALA A 199 -1.09 22.11 -19.10
CA ALA A 199 -1.41 21.96 -17.68
C ALA A 199 -0.96 23.21 -16.91
N ASN A 200 -1.83 23.70 -16.02
CA ASN A 200 -1.58 24.90 -15.24
C ASN A 200 -2.01 24.71 -13.78
N HIS A 201 -1.66 25.68 -12.94
CA HIS A 201 -1.90 25.63 -11.49
C HIS A 201 -3.39 25.43 -11.14
N ALA A 202 -4.30 26.14 -11.81
CA ALA A 202 -5.74 26.00 -11.56
C ALA A 202 -6.26 24.60 -11.92
N GLY A 203 -5.82 24.06 -13.06
CA GLY A 203 -6.14 22.69 -13.46
C GLY A 203 -5.58 21.66 -12.49
N ALA A 204 -4.33 21.82 -12.04
CA ALA A 204 -3.73 20.94 -11.06
C ALA A 204 -4.53 20.87 -9.76
N ILE A 205 -4.92 22.02 -9.18
CA ILE A 205 -5.75 22.08 -7.97
C ILE A 205 -7.12 21.43 -8.20
N ALA A 206 -7.78 21.76 -9.31
CA ALA A 206 -9.09 21.17 -9.64
C ALA A 206 -8.99 19.65 -9.79
N GLY A 207 -7.93 19.15 -10.43
CA GLY A 207 -7.62 17.74 -10.54
C GLY A 207 -7.44 17.04 -9.20
N MET A 208 -6.61 17.62 -8.32
CA MET A 208 -6.38 17.09 -6.97
C MET A 208 -7.70 17.00 -6.18
N ILE A 209 -8.50 18.06 -6.20
CA ILE A 209 -9.78 18.11 -5.48
C ILE A 209 -10.77 17.12 -6.07
N ALA A 210 -10.97 17.13 -7.40
CA ALA A 210 -11.92 16.24 -8.06
C ALA A 210 -11.57 14.77 -7.83
N GLY A 211 -10.30 14.39 -8.07
CA GLY A 211 -9.86 13.02 -7.87
C GLY A 211 -9.95 12.57 -6.41
N PHE A 212 -9.50 13.40 -5.46
CA PHE A 212 -9.63 13.13 -4.03
C PHE A 212 -11.10 12.95 -3.61
N LEU A 213 -11.98 13.89 -3.97
CA LEU A 213 -13.38 13.84 -3.58
C LEU A 213 -14.12 12.68 -4.23
N THR A 214 -13.84 12.34 -5.49
CA THR A 214 -14.44 11.16 -6.14
C THR A 214 -14.00 9.87 -5.45
N CYS A 215 -12.71 9.73 -5.15
CA CYS A 215 -12.18 8.56 -4.43
C CYS A 215 -12.78 8.44 -3.03
N LEU A 216 -12.77 9.55 -2.28
CA LEU A 216 -13.32 9.60 -0.92
C LEU A 216 -14.82 9.32 -0.91
N TYR A 217 -15.57 9.93 -1.82
CA TYR A 217 -17.01 9.69 -1.96
C TYR A 217 -17.31 8.21 -2.21
N TYR A 218 -16.57 7.58 -3.13
CA TYR A 218 -16.72 6.15 -3.40
C TYR A 218 -16.44 5.31 -2.15
N MET A 219 -15.32 5.55 -1.47
CA MET A 219 -14.96 4.82 -0.26
C MET A 219 -15.97 5.01 0.87
N LEU A 220 -16.46 6.23 1.12
CA LEU A 220 -17.49 6.48 2.13
C LEU A 220 -18.81 5.77 1.80
N ARG A 221 -19.14 5.62 0.52
CA ARG A 221 -20.35 4.91 0.08
C ARG A 221 -20.21 3.40 0.15
N THR A 222 -19.03 2.84 -0.10
CA THR A 222 -18.87 1.40 -0.32
C THR A 222 -18.14 0.66 0.80
N ASN A 223 -17.30 1.34 1.59
CA ASN A 223 -16.50 0.70 2.64
C ASN A 223 -17.29 0.56 3.95
N PRO A 224 -17.54 -0.68 4.44
CA PRO A 224 -18.27 -0.90 5.69
C PRO A 224 -17.63 -0.25 6.92
N ILE A 225 -16.30 -0.16 6.97
CA ILE A 225 -15.56 0.45 8.09
C ILE A 225 -15.87 1.95 8.20
N LEU A 226 -16.19 2.59 7.07
CA LEU A 226 -16.52 4.01 6.98
C LEU A 226 -18.04 4.27 7.05
N GLY A 227 -18.86 3.24 7.31
CA GLY A 227 -20.32 3.34 7.31
C GLY A 227 -20.99 3.17 5.94
N GLY A 228 -20.22 2.78 4.92
CA GLY A 228 -20.69 2.45 3.59
C GLY A 228 -21.28 1.03 3.48
N ARG A 229 -21.75 0.69 2.28
CA ARG A 229 -22.33 -0.62 1.98
C ARG A 229 -21.82 -1.14 0.64
N MET A 230 -21.45 -2.42 0.58
CA MET A 230 -20.88 -3.02 -0.63
C MET A 230 -21.89 -3.07 -1.80
N ASP A 231 -23.20 -3.06 -1.51
CA ASP A 231 -24.27 -2.99 -2.51
C ASP A 231 -24.29 -1.68 -3.31
N ALA A 232 -23.64 -0.64 -2.80
CA ALA A 232 -23.46 0.63 -3.47
C ALA A 232 -22.23 0.66 -4.40
N ALA A 233 -21.46 -0.44 -4.48
CA ALA A 233 -20.28 -0.54 -5.31
C ALA A 233 -20.64 -0.42 -6.79
N TRP A 234 -19.82 0.33 -7.52
CA TRP A 234 -19.98 0.46 -8.97
C TRP A 234 -19.22 -0.68 -9.64
N PHE A 235 -19.89 -1.43 -10.51
CA PHE A 235 -19.28 -2.54 -11.27
C PHE A 235 -18.61 -3.61 -10.39
N ASP A 236 -19.11 -3.80 -9.16
CA ASP A 236 -18.55 -4.73 -8.17
C ASP A 236 -17.08 -4.45 -7.82
N ILE A 237 -16.62 -3.21 -8.00
CA ILE A 237 -15.25 -2.81 -7.71
C ILE A 237 -15.07 -2.61 -6.20
N ALA A 238 -14.11 -3.34 -5.63
CA ALA A 238 -13.80 -3.26 -4.21
C ALA A 238 -13.51 -1.82 -3.75
N PRO A 239 -13.91 -1.41 -2.52
CA PRO A 239 -13.69 -0.06 -2.01
C PRO A 239 -12.21 0.38 -2.03
N MET A 240 -11.29 -0.55 -1.77
CA MET A 240 -9.84 -0.31 -1.82
C MET A 240 -9.33 0.06 -3.21
N SER A 241 -10.07 -0.23 -4.28
CA SER A 241 -9.75 0.05 -5.68
C SER A 241 -10.41 1.34 -6.20
N ALA A 242 -10.87 2.22 -5.29
CA ALA A 242 -11.50 3.50 -5.61
C ALA A 242 -10.69 4.40 -6.56
N GLY A 243 -9.36 4.20 -6.63
CA GLY A 243 -8.45 4.91 -7.52
C GLY A 243 -8.84 4.82 -9.00
N ILE A 244 -9.52 3.75 -9.41
CA ILE A 244 -10.01 3.59 -10.79
C ILE A 244 -11.02 4.69 -11.19
N PHE A 245 -11.72 5.28 -10.23
CA PHE A 245 -12.67 6.37 -10.47
C PHE A 245 -12.04 7.74 -10.20
N GLY A 246 -11.28 7.86 -9.12
CA GLY A 246 -10.65 9.13 -8.74
C GLY A 246 -9.58 9.58 -9.72
N VAL A 247 -8.75 8.69 -10.26
CA VAL A 247 -7.70 9.05 -11.22
C VAL A 247 -8.28 9.64 -12.52
N PRO A 248 -9.23 8.98 -13.22
CA PRO A 248 -9.85 9.57 -14.41
C PRO A 248 -10.59 10.88 -14.12
N ALA A 249 -11.29 10.98 -12.99
CA ALA A 249 -11.96 12.22 -12.59
C ALA A 249 -10.96 13.37 -12.41
N GLY A 250 -9.83 13.10 -11.74
CA GLY A 250 -8.73 14.04 -11.59
C GLY A 250 -8.14 14.46 -12.94
N ILE A 251 -7.86 13.51 -13.83
CA ILE A 251 -7.34 13.79 -15.19
C ILE A 251 -8.33 14.67 -15.96
N ALA A 252 -9.61 14.32 -15.96
CA ALA A 252 -10.65 15.11 -16.65
C ALA A 252 -10.72 16.53 -16.09
N ALA A 253 -10.67 16.70 -14.77
CA ALA A 253 -10.69 18.02 -14.13
C ALA A 253 -9.43 18.84 -14.45
N VAL A 254 -8.23 18.25 -14.44
CA VAL A 254 -7.00 18.94 -14.88
C VAL A 254 -7.16 19.42 -16.32
N VAL A 255 -7.61 18.54 -17.22
CA VAL A 255 -7.74 18.87 -18.64
C VAL A 255 -8.75 19.99 -18.87
N LEU A 256 -9.96 19.85 -18.33
CA LEU A 256 -11.03 20.83 -18.52
C LEU A 256 -10.67 22.19 -17.93
N VAL A 257 -10.23 22.22 -16.67
CA VAL A 257 -9.94 23.49 -15.99
C VAL A 257 -8.69 24.13 -16.57
N SER A 258 -7.66 23.37 -16.96
CA SER A 258 -6.52 23.96 -17.66
C SER A 258 -6.95 24.61 -18.97
N LEU A 259 -7.78 23.96 -19.80
CA LEU A 259 -8.26 24.56 -21.06
C LEU A 259 -9.10 25.82 -20.85
N LEU A 260 -9.92 25.86 -19.80
CA LEU A 260 -10.81 26.99 -19.47
C LEU A 260 -10.10 28.16 -18.78
N THR A 261 -8.89 27.96 -18.26
CA THR A 261 -8.12 28.99 -17.53
C THR A 261 -6.89 29.45 -18.30
N ALA A 262 -6.24 30.53 -17.85
CA ALA A 262 -5.10 31.12 -18.55
C ALA A 262 -3.96 30.11 -18.80
N PRO A 263 -3.30 30.17 -19.97
CA PRO A 263 -2.17 29.29 -20.26
C PRO A 263 -1.00 29.52 -19.29
N PRO A 264 -0.18 28.49 -19.04
CA PRO A 264 0.97 28.61 -18.15
C PRO A 264 1.99 29.63 -18.67
N SER A 265 2.72 30.25 -17.74
CA SER A 265 3.71 31.27 -18.05
C SER A 265 4.86 30.72 -18.89
N ARG A 266 5.57 31.59 -19.63
CA ARG A 266 6.78 31.19 -20.38
C ARG A 266 7.85 30.57 -19.48
N ALA A 267 7.99 31.05 -18.24
CA ALA A 267 8.92 30.51 -17.26
C ALA A 267 8.55 29.06 -16.88
N SER A 268 7.26 28.79 -16.65
CA SER A 268 6.77 27.44 -16.35
C SER A 268 7.03 26.47 -17.50
N ASN A 269 6.78 26.90 -18.74
CA ASN A 269 7.06 26.09 -19.93
C ASN A 269 8.57 25.83 -20.10
N GLY A 270 9.41 26.85 -19.88
CA GLY A 270 10.87 26.71 -19.91
C GLY A 270 11.39 25.72 -18.87
N LEU A 271 10.81 25.71 -17.66
CA LEU A 271 11.15 24.72 -16.64
C LEU A 271 10.78 23.29 -17.07
N VAL A 272 9.59 23.10 -17.68
CA VAL A 272 9.18 21.78 -18.20
C VAL A 272 10.13 21.31 -19.31
N ASP A 273 10.54 22.22 -20.21
CA ASP A 273 11.48 21.90 -21.28
C ASP A 273 12.85 21.47 -20.73
N TYR A 274 13.38 22.20 -19.74
CA TYR A 274 14.61 21.84 -19.04
C TYR A 274 14.52 20.47 -18.33
N ILE A 275 13.41 20.17 -17.66
CA ILE A 275 13.21 18.88 -16.96
C ILE A 275 13.18 17.71 -17.96
N ARG A 276 12.59 17.90 -19.14
CA ARG A 276 12.45 16.84 -20.16
C ARG A 276 13.74 16.57 -20.92
N ALA A 277 14.54 17.59 -21.16
CA ALA A 277 15.80 17.51 -21.87
C ALA A 277 16.86 18.32 -21.11
N PRO A 278 17.43 17.76 -20.01
CA PRO A 278 18.58 18.36 -19.35
C PRO A 278 19.80 18.13 -20.23
N GLU A 279 20.01 19.02 -21.19
CA GLU A 279 21.31 19.20 -21.85
C GLU A 279 22.32 19.85 -20.89
#